data_AF-A0A2D1IKW2-F1
#
_entry.id   AF-A0A2D1IKW2-F1
#
_cell.length_a   1.000
_cell.length_b   1.000
_cell.length_c   1.000
_cell.angle_alpha   90.00
_cell.angle_beta   90.00
_cell.angle_gamma   90.00
#
_symmetry.space_group_name_H-M   'P 1'
#
loop_
_entity.id
_entity.type
_entity.pdbx_description
1 polymer ?
#
loop_
_entity_poly.entity_id
_entity_poly.type
_entity_poly.pdbx_seq_one_letter_code
_entity_poly.pdbx_strand_id
1 'polypeptide(L)'
;MLSDKENGIIELIYDAAIDPKLWGKVLEEIVAFTQSTTAIYTYLDQLNPEQNFVITHNIPEVGLENYHKEHLDLIDMKLHGEKMKALGVGRSYILDSLPYESMPYTDQQKFYEKCLKPSNIRYVNGVLLDHGAYKWAMFAIHRSHDSKGYSEHDKKILERFAKHLRMSLQIYKQVVELKSENRKNIQILEKLKVGVILLNEKMELRFSNQSAQNILNQTNLIWVDQKQCIKTLANYQNQLDQLILSVLNQSAEASMNYEKGGVLCIKNTAESSLMLTVVPLNNIPHDELIKINKAVAIFITPSNAKYSLSKKVMKEVYNLSPREIEICELFLNGYDLEGITQHCKITMSSLRTYLKTIFSKTKCNSQVELIRLLMGLTFNFEHIE
;
A
#
# COMPACT_ATOMS: atom_id res chain seq x y z
N MET A 1 10.74 2.65 -40.76
CA MET A 1 10.95 1.77 -39.60
C MET A 1 11.43 2.64 -38.45
N LEU A 2 11.04 2.33 -37.20
CA LEU A 2 11.62 2.97 -36.03
C LEU A 2 13.10 2.59 -35.94
N SER A 3 13.95 3.48 -35.42
CA SER A 3 15.35 3.12 -35.17
C SER A 3 15.45 2.18 -33.97
N ASP A 4 16.48 1.34 -33.89
CA ASP A 4 16.71 0.48 -32.72
C ASP A 4 16.79 1.28 -31.41
N LYS A 5 17.36 2.49 -31.48
CA LYS A 5 17.40 3.42 -30.35
C LYS A 5 16.01 3.89 -29.92
N GLU A 6 15.12 4.17 -30.87
CA GLU A 6 13.73 4.56 -30.57
C GLU A 6 12.94 3.41 -29.93
N ASN A 7 13.14 2.17 -30.39
CA ASN A 7 12.53 0.98 -29.77
C ASN A 7 13.01 0.77 -28.34
N GLY A 8 14.32 0.91 -28.07
CA GLY A 8 14.85 0.79 -26.71
C GLY A 8 14.28 1.84 -25.73
N ILE A 9 14.00 3.05 -26.20
CA ILE A 9 13.33 4.08 -25.39
C ILE A 9 11.88 3.68 -25.12
N ILE A 10 11.19 3.11 -26.11
CA ILE A 10 9.81 2.63 -25.95
C ILE A 10 9.74 1.50 -24.92
N GLU A 11 10.66 0.54 -24.95
CA GLU A 11 10.75 -0.52 -23.93
C GLU A 11 10.94 0.08 -22.53
N LEU A 12 11.87 1.03 -22.40
CA LEU A 12 12.13 1.71 -21.13
C LEU A 12 10.91 2.50 -20.61
N ILE A 13 10.07 3.07 -21.50
CA ILE A 13 8.80 3.71 -21.12
C ILE A 13 7.84 2.71 -20.46
N TYR A 14 7.76 1.48 -20.97
CA TYR A 14 6.91 0.43 -20.37
C TYR A 14 7.48 -0.10 -19.06
N ASP A 15 8.80 -0.29 -18.97
CA ASP A 15 9.44 -0.66 -17.71
C ASP A 15 9.19 0.40 -16.61
N ALA A 16 9.28 1.68 -16.98
CA ALA A 16 9.03 2.80 -16.06
C ALA A 16 7.58 2.90 -15.57
N ALA A 17 6.61 2.33 -16.31
CA ALA A 17 5.24 2.23 -15.83
C ALA A 17 5.12 1.32 -14.60
N ILE A 18 5.95 0.27 -14.54
CA ILE A 18 5.93 -0.74 -13.48
C ILE A 18 6.88 -0.33 -12.34
N ASP A 19 8.05 0.21 -12.69
CA ASP A 19 9.04 0.80 -11.77
C ASP A 19 9.25 2.30 -12.03
N PRO A 20 8.51 3.17 -11.31
CA PRO A 20 8.58 4.62 -11.50
C PRO A 20 9.97 5.25 -11.31
N LYS A 21 10.92 4.54 -10.68
CA LYS A 21 12.30 5.02 -10.54
C LYS A 21 13.02 5.20 -11.88
N LEU A 22 12.55 4.51 -12.92
CA LEU A 22 13.16 4.56 -14.26
C LEU A 22 12.74 5.79 -15.08
N TRP A 23 11.72 6.55 -14.66
CA TRP A 23 11.26 7.73 -15.42
C TRP A 23 12.34 8.79 -15.64
N GLY A 24 13.24 8.99 -14.68
CA GLY A 24 14.37 9.91 -14.86
C GLY A 24 15.25 9.54 -16.06
N LYS A 25 15.52 8.24 -16.23
CA LYS A 25 16.28 7.70 -17.36
C LYS A 25 15.50 7.79 -18.67
N VAL A 26 14.18 7.57 -18.64
CA VAL A 26 13.31 7.77 -19.83
C VAL A 26 13.43 9.20 -20.35
N LEU A 27 13.32 10.19 -19.46
CA LEU A 27 13.42 11.60 -19.86
C LEU A 27 14.81 11.92 -20.42
N GLU A 28 15.88 11.43 -19.79
CA GLU A 28 17.25 11.57 -20.28
C GLU A 28 17.42 11.03 -21.71
N GLU A 29 16.96 9.80 -21.97
CA GLU A 29 17.09 9.17 -23.28
C GLU A 29 16.25 9.88 -24.35
N ILE A 30 15.03 10.33 -24.03
CA ILE A 30 14.20 11.12 -24.95
C ILE A 30 14.88 12.46 -25.26
N VAL A 31 15.44 13.14 -24.26
CA VAL A 31 16.15 14.41 -24.43
C VAL A 31 17.36 14.23 -25.34
N ALA A 32 18.17 13.20 -25.09
CA ALA A 32 19.33 12.88 -25.93
C ALA A 32 18.92 12.49 -27.36
N PHE A 33 17.85 11.71 -27.53
CA PHE A 33 17.35 11.28 -28.85
C PHE A 33 16.81 12.46 -29.68
N THR A 34 16.14 13.41 -29.03
CA THR A 34 15.51 14.56 -29.69
C THR A 34 16.42 15.79 -29.77
N GLN A 35 17.68 15.68 -29.32
CA GLN A 35 18.62 16.81 -29.24
C GLN A 35 18.00 18.00 -28.50
N SER A 36 17.31 17.69 -27.40
CA SER A 36 16.72 18.65 -26.48
C SER A 36 17.68 18.92 -25.33
N THR A 37 17.36 19.92 -24.50
CA THR A 37 18.14 20.28 -23.32
C THR A 37 17.47 19.82 -22.03
N THR A 38 16.14 19.92 -21.96
CA THR A 38 15.36 19.57 -20.76
C THR A 38 14.06 18.87 -21.10
N ALA A 39 13.45 18.21 -20.12
CA ALA A 39 12.13 17.59 -20.25
C ALA A 39 11.32 17.69 -18.95
N ILE A 40 10.00 17.62 -19.09
CA ILE A 40 9.05 17.47 -17.99
C ILE A 40 7.96 16.47 -18.35
N TYR A 41 7.62 15.61 -17.40
CA TYR A 41 6.48 14.70 -17.46
C TYR A 41 5.61 14.89 -16.23
N THR A 42 4.35 15.26 -16.44
CA THR A 42 3.42 15.58 -15.37
C THR A 42 2.17 14.74 -15.49
N TYR A 43 1.73 14.17 -14.37
CA TYR A 43 0.39 13.63 -14.18
C TYR A 43 -0.19 14.15 -12.87
N LEU A 44 -1.37 14.75 -12.95
CA LEU A 44 -2.13 15.28 -11.83
C LEU A 44 -3.56 14.77 -11.90
N ASP A 45 -4.07 14.30 -10.77
CA ASP A 45 -5.44 13.89 -10.51
C ASP A 45 -5.83 14.42 -9.12
N GLN A 46 -6.85 15.28 -9.07
CA GLN A 46 -7.32 15.85 -7.81
C GLN A 46 -8.12 14.84 -6.97
N LEU A 47 -8.67 13.81 -7.59
CA LEU A 47 -9.44 12.78 -6.90
C LEU A 47 -8.53 11.68 -6.34
N ASN A 48 -7.35 11.47 -6.94
CA ASN A 48 -6.38 10.43 -6.57
C ASN A 48 -4.96 11.02 -6.44
N PRO A 49 -4.73 11.94 -5.48
CA PRO A 49 -3.49 12.68 -5.38
C PRO A 49 -2.25 11.81 -5.12
N GLU A 50 -2.42 10.60 -4.57
CA GLU A 50 -1.36 9.62 -4.37
C GLU A 50 -0.74 9.09 -5.67
N GLN A 51 -1.40 9.31 -6.81
CA GLN A 51 -0.90 8.93 -8.13
C GLN A 51 -0.10 10.06 -8.80
N ASN A 52 -0.16 11.27 -8.25
CA ASN A 52 0.40 12.46 -8.88
C ASN A 52 1.92 12.40 -8.94
N PHE A 53 2.48 12.86 -10.05
CA PHE A 53 3.91 13.03 -10.20
C PHE A 53 4.24 14.20 -11.13
N VAL A 54 5.39 14.81 -10.85
CA VAL A 54 6.08 15.74 -11.74
C VAL A 54 7.52 15.29 -11.79
N ILE A 55 7.97 14.89 -12.96
CA ILE A 55 9.33 14.38 -13.18
C ILE A 55 10.00 15.29 -14.18
N THR A 56 11.18 15.77 -13.85
CA THR A 56 11.94 16.72 -14.67
C THR A 56 13.31 16.14 -15.00
N HIS A 57 13.87 16.60 -16.11
CA HIS A 57 15.26 16.32 -16.49
C HIS A 57 15.92 17.62 -16.90
N ASN A 58 17.04 17.96 -16.24
CA ASN A 58 17.86 19.16 -16.48
C ASN A 58 17.12 20.50 -16.41
N ILE A 59 15.94 20.59 -15.80
CA ILE A 59 15.29 21.88 -15.52
C ILE A 59 15.97 22.49 -14.29
N PRO A 60 16.56 23.70 -14.38
CA PRO A 60 17.21 24.35 -13.24
C PRO A 60 16.22 24.64 -12.09
N GLU A 61 16.70 24.48 -10.86
CA GLU A 61 15.90 24.68 -9.64
C GLU A 61 15.27 26.09 -9.58
N VAL A 62 16.01 27.13 -9.96
CA VAL A 62 15.54 28.52 -10.02
C VAL A 62 14.26 28.66 -10.88
N GLY A 63 14.16 27.92 -11.98
CA GLY A 63 12.98 27.92 -12.83
C GLY A 63 11.77 27.29 -12.16
N LEU A 64 11.98 26.16 -11.48
CA LEU A 64 10.94 25.43 -10.75
C LEU A 64 10.45 26.23 -9.53
N GLU A 65 11.36 26.82 -8.77
CA GLU A 65 11.03 27.67 -7.63
C GLU A 65 10.16 28.86 -8.05
N ASN A 66 10.56 29.56 -9.12
CA ASN A 66 9.77 30.66 -9.65
C ASN A 66 8.40 30.18 -10.16
N TYR A 67 8.34 29.01 -10.81
CA TYR A 67 7.08 28.42 -11.28
C TYR A 67 6.08 28.23 -10.14
N HIS A 68 6.53 27.71 -9.01
CA HIS A 68 5.69 27.52 -7.82
C HIS A 68 5.39 28.83 -7.09
N LYS A 69 6.40 29.66 -6.82
CA LYS A 69 6.27 30.88 -6.01
C LYS A 69 5.38 31.94 -6.65
N GLU A 70 5.41 32.04 -7.97
CA GLU A 70 4.68 33.06 -8.73
C GLU A 70 3.32 32.56 -9.27
N HIS A 71 2.90 31.34 -8.87
CA HIS A 71 1.71 30.64 -9.37
C HIS A 71 1.66 30.59 -10.90
N LEU A 72 2.80 30.28 -11.53
CA LEU A 72 2.92 30.24 -12.98
C LEU A 72 2.23 29.01 -13.58
N ASP A 73 1.82 28.03 -12.77
CA ASP A 73 1.01 26.89 -13.16
C ASP A 73 -0.34 27.31 -13.76
N LEU A 74 -0.99 28.34 -13.17
CA LEU A 74 -2.24 28.88 -13.70
C LEU A 74 -2.03 29.59 -15.04
N ILE A 75 -0.91 30.32 -15.17
CA ILE A 75 -0.55 31.03 -16.40
C ILE A 75 -0.20 30.03 -17.51
N ASP A 76 0.64 29.03 -17.21
CA ASP A 76 1.02 27.96 -18.13
C ASP A 76 -0.22 27.19 -18.61
N MET A 77 -1.12 26.82 -17.70
CA MET A 77 -2.38 26.16 -18.07
C MET A 77 -3.25 27.04 -18.98
N LYS A 78 -3.33 28.35 -18.72
CA LYS A 78 -4.08 29.28 -19.57
C LYS A 78 -3.44 29.47 -20.96
N LEU A 79 -2.12 29.55 -21.03
CA LEU A 79 -1.38 29.80 -22.28
C LEU A 79 -1.19 28.53 -23.12
N HIS A 80 -0.69 27.48 -22.50
CA HIS A 80 -0.25 26.25 -23.15
C HIS A 80 -1.25 25.11 -22.96
N GLY A 81 -1.91 25.03 -21.80
CA GLY A 81 -2.97 24.06 -21.53
C GLY A 81 -4.14 24.16 -22.51
N GLU A 82 -4.68 25.36 -22.72
CA GLU A 82 -5.78 25.59 -23.68
C GLU A 82 -5.38 25.26 -25.13
N LYS A 83 -4.15 25.60 -25.53
CA LYS A 83 -3.61 25.23 -26.85
C LYS A 83 -3.51 23.72 -27.03
N MET A 84 -3.03 23.02 -26.00
CA MET A 84 -2.95 21.56 -25.97
C MET A 84 -4.33 20.91 -26.06
N LYS A 85 -5.33 21.42 -25.32
CA LYS A 85 -6.72 20.94 -25.39
C LYS A 85 -7.31 21.11 -26.79
N ALA A 86 -7.10 22.26 -27.41
CA ALA A 86 -7.61 22.56 -28.75
C ALA A 86 -7.02 21.62 -29.83
N LEU A 87 -5.75 21.24 -29.70
CA LEU A 87 -5.10 20.28 -30.61
C LEU A 87 -5.54 18.84 -30.37
N GLY A 88 -5.92 18.51 -29.13
CA GLY A 88 -6.37 17.20 -28.72
C GLY A 88 -5.25 16.28 -28.23
N VAL A 89 -5.66 15.21 -27.56
CA VAL A 89 -4.77 14.25 -26.92
C VAL A 89 -3.86 13.56 -27.94
N GLY A 90 -2.57 13.48 -27.62
CA GLY A 90 -1.53 12.86 -28.44
C GLY A 90 -1.05 13.71 -29.61
N ARG A 91 -1.56 14.94 -29.76
CA ARG A 91 -1.09 15.91 -30.75
C ARG A 91 -0.12 16.88 -30.12
N SER A 92 1.01 17.08 -30.79
CA SER A 92 2.06 17.94 -30.27
C SER A 92 1.96 19.36 -30.84
N TYR A 93 2.42 20.34 -30.06
CA TYR A 93 2.61 21.70 -30.51
C TYR A 93 4.05 22.14 -30.34
N ILE A 94 4.48 23.04 -31.22
CA ILE A 94 5.76 23.73 -31.11
C ILE A 94 5.50 25.20 -30.76
N LEU A 95 6.39 25.77 -29.97
CA LEU A 95 6.42 27.18 -29.61
C LEU A 95 7.86 27.69 -29.61
N ASP A 96 8.11 28.84 -30.24
CA ASP A 96 9.26 29.70 -29.95
C ASP A 96 8.77 30.76 -28.97
N SER A 97 9.33 30.79 -27.75
CA SER A 97 8.91 31.71 -26.69
C SER A 97 9.53 33.10 -26.80
N LEU A 98 10.51 33.32 -27.69
CA LEU A 98 11.19 34.61 -27.83
C LEU A 98 10.22 35.81 -28.04
N PRO A 99 9.12 35.70 -28.81
CA PRO A 99 8.16 36.79 -28.94
C PRO A 99 7.52 37.24 -27.62
N TYR A 100 7.52 36.40 -26.57
CA TYR A 100 6.96 36.75 -25.26
C TYR A 100 7.78 37.84 -24.56
N GLU A 101 9.07 37.99 -24.86
CA GLU A 101 9.93 39.06 -24.32
C GLU A 101 9.38 40.45 -24.65
N SER A 102 8.84 40.60 -25.87
CA SER A 102 8.33 41.86 -26.41
C SER A 102 6.84 42.11 -26.11
N MET A 103 6.24 41.40 -25.15
CA MET A 103 4.81 41.53 -24.78
C MET A 103 4.62 42.16 -23.38
N PRO A 104 4.89 43.47 -23.21
CA PRO A 104 4.93 44.10 -21.89
C PRO A 104 3.61 43.97 -21.12
N TYR A 105 3.71 43.68 -19.82
CA TYR A 105 2.56 43.59 -18.88
C TYR A 105 1.55 42.47 -19.20
N THR A 106 2.00 41.39 -19.86
CA THR A 106 1.16 40.23 -20.19
C THR A 106 1.56 38.98 -19.39
N ASP A 107 0.64 38.03 -19.30
CA ASP A 107 0.91 36.69 -18.73
C ASP A 107 2.07 35.99 -19.47
N GLN A 108 2.15 36.17 -20.80
CA GLN A 108 3.20 35.64 -21.66
C GLN A 108 4.59 36.15 -21.24
N GLN A 109 4.75 37.46 -21.08
CA GLN A 109 6.03 38.03 -20.65
C GLN A 109 6.37 37.63 -19.23
N LYS A 110 5.40 37.61 -18.31
CA LYS A 110 5.63 37.14 -16.93
C LYS A 110 6.15 35.70 -16.94
N PHE A 111 5.51 34.82 -17.71
CA PHE A 111 5.92 33.43 -17.84
C PHE A 111 7.33 33.30 -18.44
N TYR A 112 7.64 34.08 -19.47
CA TYR A 112 8.97 34.08 -20.10
C TYR A 112 10.07 34.56 -19.13
N GLU A 113 9.93 35.75 -18.55
CA GLU A 113 10.95 36.37 -17.69
C GLU A 113 11.17 35.59 -16.38
N LYS A 114 10.12 35.01 -15.80
CA LYS A 114 10.20 34.33 -14.50
C LYS A 114 10.50 32.84 -14.59
N CYS A 115 10.09 32.16 -15.66
CA CYS A 115 10.24 30.70 -15.80
C CYS A 115 11.16 30.31 -16.95
N LEU A 116 10.82 30.69 -18.19
CA LEU A 116 11.49 30.16 -19.37
C LEU A 116 12.93 30.67 -19.52
N LYS A 117 13.14 31.99 -19.40
CA LYS A 117 14.45 32.63 -19.55
C LYS A 117 15.46 32.20 -18.48
N PRO A 118 15.13 32.18 -17.16
CA PRO A 118 16.02 31.64 -16.13
C PRO A 118 16.36 30.15 -16.31
N SER A 119 15.45 29.39 -16.94
CA SER A 119 15.65 27.97 -17.23
C SER A 119 16.39 27.71 -18.54
N ASN A 120 16.80 28.76 -19.27
CA ASN A 120 17.32 28.68 -20.63
C ASN A 120 16.44 27.84 -21.57
N ILE A 121 15.11 28.04 -21.50
CA ILE A 121 14.11 27.39 -22.36
C ILE A 121 13.61 28.42 -23.36
N ARG A 122 13.80 28.15 -24.66
CA ARG A 122 13.25 28.98 -25.75
C ARG A 122 12.21 28.22 -26.56
N TYR A 123 12.59 27.04 -27.02
CA TYR A 123 11.71 26.24 -27.86
C TYR A 123 11.03 25.16 -27.02
N VAL A 124 9.72 25.06 -27.14
CA VAL A 124 8.90 24.06 -26.46
C VAL A 124 8.29 23.14 -27.51
N ASN A 125 8.36 21.83 -27.30
CA ASN A 125 7.58 20.84 -28.01
C ASN A 125 6.80 20.04 -26.95
N GLY A 126 5.49 20.27 -26.88
CA GLY A 126 4.63 19.78 -25.80
C GLY A 126 3.45 18.98 -26.32
N VAL A 127 3.08 17.93 -25.61
CA VAL A 127 1.98 17.03 -25.97
C VAL A 127 1.07 16.76 -24.78
N LEU A 128 -0.23 16.82 -25.03
CA LEU A 128 -1.26 16.41 -24.07
C LEU A 128 -1.41 14.89 -24.09
N LEU A 129 -1.33 14.25 -22.93
CA LEU A 129 -1.40 12.79 -22.80
C LEU A 129 -2.78 12.33 -22.30
N ASP A 130 -3.38 13.08 -21.37
CA ASP A 130 -4.70 12.81 -20.81
C ASP A 130 -5.26 14.10 -20.21
N HIS A 131 -6.57 14.27 -20.20
CA HIS A 131 -7.23 15.36 -19.47
C HIS A 131 -8.67 15.00 -19.11
N GLY A 132 -9.21 15.69 -18.11
CA GLY A 132 -10.60 15.58 -17.66
C GLY A 132 -10.94 16.70 -16.69
N ALA A 133 -12.11 16.66 -16.06
CA ALA A 133 -12.53 17.70 -15.12
C ALA A 133 -11.55 17.87 -13.94
N TYR A 134 -10.94 16.77 -13.49
CA TYR A 134 -10.07 16.72 -12.30
C TYR A 134 -8.68 16.15 -12.58
N LYS A 135 -8.35 15.88 -13.85
CA LYS A 135 -7.09 15.23 -14.23
C LYS A 135 -6.40 15.91 -15.40
N TRP A 136 -5.07 15.89 -15.39
CA TRP A 136 -4.21 16.49 -16.39
C TRP A 136 -2.93 15.68 -16.54
N ALA A 137 -2.56 15.32 -17.76
CA ALA A 137 -1.29 14.69 -18.05
C ALA A 137 -0.65 15.30 -19.29
N MET A 138 0.61 15.72 -19.19
CA MET A 138 1.35 16.32 -20.29
C MET A 138 2.80 15.89 -20.27
N PHE A 139 3.44 15.93 -21.44
CA PHE A 139 4.88 15.77 -21.58
C PHE A 139 5.42 16.87 -22.47
N ALA A 140 6.56 17.45 -22.10
CA ALA A 140 7.21 18.45 -22.92
C ALA A 140 8.73 18.30 -22.88
N ILE A 141 9.34 18.59 -24.02
CA ILE A 141 10.78 18.70 -24.20
C ILE A 141 11.14 20.11 -24.64
N HIS A 142 12.29 20.59 -24.21
CA HIS A 142 12.71 21.96 -24.44
C HIS A 142 14.08 22.03 -25.10
N ARG A 143 14.31 23.10 -25.87
CA ARG A 143 15.63 23.45 -26.40
C ARG A 143 15.99 24.88 -25.99
N SER A 144 17.28 25.13 -25.79
CA SER A 144 17.83 26.41 -25.36
C SER A 144 17.87 27.46 -26.47
N HIS A 145 18.26 28.69 -26.11
CA HIS A 145 18.41 29.81 -27.04
C HIS A 145 19.43 29.55 -28.15
N ASP A 146 20.48 28.78 -27.86
CA ASP A 146 21.56 28.46 -28.81
C ASP A 146 21.24 27.28 -29.74
N SER A 147 20.08 26.63 -29.53
CA SER A 147 19.65 25.48 -30.32
C SER A 147 18.79 25.89 -31.52
N LYS A 148 18.66 25.00 -32.50
CA LYS A 148 17.65 25.17 -33.57
C LYS A 148 16.26 24.84 -33.05
N GLY A 149 15.28 25.62 -33.47
CA GLY A 149 13.86 25.37 -33.19
C GLY A 149 13.40 23.99 -33.69
N TYR A 150 12.30 23.50 -33.11
CA TYR A 150 11.72 22.23 -33.52
C TYR A 150 11.07 22.32 -34.89
N SER A 151 11.19 21.23 -35.65
CA SER A 151 10.59 21.01 -36.97
C SER A 151 9.33 20.16 -36.88
N GLU A 152 8.57 20.09 -37.98
CA GLU A 152 7.45 19.12 -38.10
C GLU A 152 7.91 17.66 -37.98
N HIS A 153 9.18 17.36 -38.27
CA HIS A 153 9.74 16.04 -38.02
C HIS A 153 9.87 15.75 -36.52
N ASP A 154 10.40 16.71 -35.75
CA ASP A 154 10.50 16.61 -34.28
C ASP A 154 9.12 16.46 -33.63
N LYS A 155 8.12 17.19 -34.16
CA LYS A 155 6.73 17.06 -33.75
C LYS A 155 6.22 15.62 -33.89
N LYS A 156 6.45 15.01 -35.06
CA LYS A 156 6.04 13.62 -35.32
C LYS A 156 6.79 12.61 -34.47
N ILE A 157 8.03 12.89 -34.05
CA ILE A 157 8.76 12.05 -33.09
C ILE A 157 8.04 12.09 -31.74
N LEU A 158 7.74 13.28 -31.22
CA LEU A 158 7.08 13.43 -29.92
C LEU A 158 5.68 12.80 -29.91
N GLU A 159 4.92 12.94 -31.00
CA GLU A 159 3.60 12.29 -31.14
C GLU A 159 3.68 10.75 -31.14
N ARG A 160 4.79 10.15 -31.59
CA ARG A 160 5.00 8.69 -31.48
C ARG A 160 5.27 8.29 -30.04
N PHE A 161 6.18 8.95 -29.35
CA PHE A 161 6.42 8.70 -27.92
C PHE A 161 5.16 8.94 -27.09
N ALA A 162 4.36 9.95 -27.42
CA ALA A 162 3.11 10.25 -26.73
C ALA A 162 2.14 9.05 -26.70
N LYS A 163 2.11 8.20 -27.75
CA LYS A 163 1.29 6.98 -27.73
C LYS A 163 1.72 6.03 -26.62
N HIS A 164 3.03 5.80 -26.50
CA HIS A 164 3.61 4.91 -25.49
C HIS A 164 3.51 5.49 -24.09
N LEU A 165 3.80 6.78 -23.92
CA LEU A 165 3.63 7.51 -22.65
C LEU A 165 2.18 7.49 -22.14
N ARG A 166 1.20 7.52 -23.05
CA ARG A 166 -0.21 7.39 -22.68
C ARG A 166 -0.55 5.99 -22.21
N MET A 167 -0.08 4.97 -22.91
CA MET A 167 -0.31 3.57 -22.52
C MET A 167 0.37 3.23 -21.20
N SER A 168 1.64 3.63 -21.04
CA SER A 168 2.41 3.45 -19.81
C SER A 168 1.77 4.17 -18.63
N LEU A 169 1.18 5.35 -18.85
CA LEU A 169 0.43 6.06 -17.80
C LEU A 169 -0.78 5.25 -17.33
N GLN A 170 -1.54 4.60 -18.23
CA GLN A 170 -2.67 3.76 -17.80
C GLN A 170 -2.20 2.55 -16.99
N ILE A 171 -1.09 1.91 -17.41
CA ILE A 171 -0.48 0.79 -16.67
C ILE A 171 -0.05 1.27 -15.28
N TYR A 172 0.66 2.40 -15.20
CA TYR A 172 1.10 2.99 -13.95
C TYR A 172 -0.06 3.23 -12.98
N LYS A 173 -1.18 3.82 -13.44
CA LYS A 173 -2.36 4.06 -12.60
C LYS A 173 -2.90 2.75 -12.00
N GLN A 174 -3.08 1.71 -12.82
CA GLN A 174 -3.55 0.40 -12.35
C GLN A 174 -2.59 -0.23 -11.35
N VAL A 175 -1.28 -0.13 -11.60
CA VAL A 175 -0.24 -0.66 -10.69
C VAL A 175 -0.26 0.07 -9.35
N VAL A 176 -0.39 1.39 -9.35
CA VAL A 176 -0.45 2.19 -8.11
C VAL A 176 -1.72 1.89 -7.32
N GLU A 177 -2.87 1.80 -7.99
CA GLU A 177 -4.15 1.46 -7.37
C GLU A 177 -4.09 0.08 -6.71
N LEU A 178 -3.65 -0.96 -7.44
CA LEU A 178 -3.48 -2.31 -6.90
C LEU A 178 -2.50 -2.36 -5.72
N LYS A 179 -1.38 -1.63 -5.81
CA LYS A 179 -0.42 -1.53 -4.69
C LYS A 179 -1.03 -0.82 -3.48
N SER A 180 -1.85 0.21 -3.69
CA SER A 180 -2.54 0.96 -2.65
C SER A 180 -3.57 0.11 -1.93
N GLU A 181 -4.43 -0.60 -2.68
CA GLU A 181 -5.40 -1.53 -2.11
C GLU A 181 -4.72 -2.67 -1.34
N ASN A 182 -3.68 -3.28 -1.90
CA ASN A 182 -2.95 -4.33 -1.22
C ASN A 182 -2.31 -3.86 0.09
N ARG A 183 -1.78 -2.63 0.13
CA ARG A 183 -1.26 -2.03 1.38
C ARG A 183 -2.36 -1.86 2.43
N LYS A 184 -3.56 -1.40 2.03
CA LYS A 184 -4.70 -1.28 2.96
C LYS A 184 -5.13 -2.65 3.50
N ASN A 185 -5.17 -3.68 2.65
CA ASN A 185 -5.46 -5.05 3.07
C ASN A 185 -4.43 -5.59 4.05
N ILE A 186 -3.14 -5.35 3.79
CA ILE A 186 -2.06 -5.69 4.74
C ILE A 186 -2.26 -4.96 6.07
N GLN A 187 -2.56 -3.65 6.04
CA GLN A 187 -2.81 -2.89 7.28
C GLN A 187 -3.96 -3.45 8.11
N ILE A 188 -5.00 -4.03 7.50
CA ILE A 188 -6.07 -4.73 8.23
C ILE A 188 -5.50 -5.95 8.95
N LEU A 189 -4.68 -6.76 8.27
CA LEU A 189 -4.04 -7.94 8.88
C LEU A 189 -3.08 -7.55 10.01
N GLU A 190 -2.39 -6.41 9.90
CA GLU A 190 -1.54 -5.87 10.97
C GLU A 190 -2.32 -5.52 12.23
N LYS A 191 -3.61 -5.20 12.13
CA LYS A 191 -4.46 -4.92 13.29
C LYS A 191 -4.97 -6.16 13.99
N LEU A 192 -4.73 -7.37 13.47
CA LEU A 192 -5.21 -8.59 14.10
C LEU A 192 -4.30 -9.03 15.26
N LYS A 193 -4.90 -9.42 16.39
CA LYS A 193 -4.17 -10.05 17.50
C LYS A 193 -3.73 -11.48 17.19
N VAL A 194 -4.32 -12.13 16.20
CA VAL A 194 -3.89 -13.46 15.73
C VAL A 194 -2.66 -13.30 14.83
N GLY A 195 -1.68 -14.18 14.98
CA GLY A 195 -0.54 -14.22 14.08
C GLY A 195 -1.00 -14.72 12.71
N VAL A 196 -0.64 -14.02 11.64
CA VAL A 196 -0.94 -14.41 10.26
C VAL A 196 0.37 -14.60 9.52
N ILE A 197 0.56 -15.77 8.93
CA ILE A 197 1.69 -16.11 8.06
C ILE A 197 1.15 -16.50 6.68
N LEU A 198 1.77 -16.01 5.62
CA LEU A 198 1.48 -16.38 4.24
C LEU A 198 2.69 -17.09 3.63
N LEU A 199 2.47 -18.28 3.08
CA LEU A 199 3.45 -19.05 2.33
C LEU A 199 3.07 -19.10 0.86
N ASN A 200 4.08 -19.14 -0.02
CA ASN A 200 3.87 -19.43 -1.44
C ASN A 200 3.85 -20.95 -1.72
N GLU A 201 3.70 -21.30 -3.00
CA GLU A 201 3.76 -22.66 -3.52
C GLU A 201 5.06 -23.42 -3.23
N LYS A 202 6.15 -22.71 -2.90
CA LYS A 202 7.44 -23.29 -2.51
C LYS A 202 7.61 -23.44 -0.99
N MET A 203 6.56 -23.19 -0.21
CA MET A 203 6.56 -23.14 1.26
C MET A 203 7.50 -22.06 1.84
N GLU A 204 7.78 -21.02 1.07
CA GLU A 204 8.58 -19.86 1.49
C GLU A 204 7.66 -18.79 2.08
N LEU A 205 8.07 -18.22 3.20
CA LEU A 205 7.42 -17.09 3.85
C LEU A 205 7.38 -15.88 2.91
N ARG A 206 6.17 -15.38 2.65
CA ARG A 206 5.92 -14.17 1.84
C ARG A 206 5.40 -13.01 2.65
N PHE A 207 4.71 -13.28 3.75
CA PHE A 207 4.19 -12.25 4.64
C PHE A 207 4.01 -12.80 6.06
N SER A 208 4.26 -11.97 7.05
CA SER A 208 3.90 -12.21 8.45
C SER A 208 3.50 -10.89 9.10
N ASN A 209 2.30 -10.83 9.70
CA ASN A 209 1.87 -9.64 10.43
C ASN A 209 2.66 -9.46 11.74
N GLN A 210 2.50 -8.31 12.38
CA GLN A 210 3.18 -7.96 13.64
C GLN A 210 2.93 -8.98 14.75
N SER A 211 1.70 -9.48 14.88
CA SER A 211 1.39 -10.52 15.88
C SER A 211 2.17 -11.82 15.63
N ALA A 212 2.26 -12.29 14.38
CA ALA A 212 3.04 -13.47 14.04
C ALA A 212 4.53 -13.25 14.36
N GLN A 213 5.09 -12.10 13.99
CA GLN A 213 6.48 -11.77 14.30
C GLN A 213 6.74 -11.75 15.81
N ASN A 214 5.83 -11.17 16.60
CA ASN A 214 5.93 -11.15 18.06
C ASN A 214 5.91 -12.58 18.64
N ILE A 215 5.02 -13.45 18.15
CA ILE A 215 4.94 -14.85 18.60
C ILE A 215 6.21 -15.63 18.22
N LEU A 216 6.70 -15.45 16.99
CA LEU A 216 7.93 -16.10 16.52
C LEU A 216 9.16 -15.69 17.36
N ASN A 217 9.20 -14.44 17.84
CA ASN A 217 10.30 -13.94 18.68
C ASN A 217 10.19 -14.35 20.16
N GLN A 218 9.00 -14.70 20.64
CA GLN A 218 8.74 -14.99 22.05
C GLN A 218 8.72 -16.49 22.37
N THR A 219 8.70 -17.36 21.36
CA THR A 219 8.59 -18.82 21.58
C THR A 219 9.61 -19.58 20.73
N ASN A 220 10.08 -20.72 21.23
CA ASN A 220 10.88 -21.67 20.44
C ASN A 220 10.02 -22.79 19.82
N LEU A 221 8.70 -22.63 19.82
CA LEU A 221 7.74 -23.64 19.33
C LEU A 221 7.61 -23.61 17.80
N ILE A 222 7.82 -22.45 17.21
CA ILE A 222 7.74 -22.20 15.78
C ILE A 222 8.74 -21.10 15.43
N TRP A 223 9.45 -21.24 14.30
CA TRP A 223 10.42 -20.26 13.83
C TRP A 223 10.53 -20.27 12.30
N VAL A 224 11.23 -19.28 11.76
CA VAL A 224 11.57 -19.20 10.33
C VAL A 224 13.04 -19.57 10.18
N ASP A 225 13.37 -20.52 9.29
CA ASP A 225 14.75 -20.90 9.01
C ASP A 225 15.43 -19.94 8.00
N GLN A 226 16.72 -20.19 7.72
CA GLN A 226 17.50 -19.37 6.77
C GLN A 226 16.97 -19.40 5.34
N LYS A 227 16.13 -20.39 4.99
CA LYS A 227 15.50 -20.56 3.68
C LYS A 227 14.10 -19.96 3.63
N GLN A 228 13.70 -19.19 4.64
CA GLN A 228 12.36 -18.62 4.78
C GLN A 228 11.27 -19.69 4.93
N CYS A 229 11.59 -20.90 5.39
CA CYS A 229 10.60 -21.93 5.66
C CYS A 229 10.17 -21.91 7.12
N ILE A 230 8.89 -22.17 7.36
CA ILE A 230 8.36 -22.34 8.72
C ILE A 230 8.79 -23.69 9.27
N LYS A 231 9.34 -23.68 10.48
CA LYS A 231 9.77 -24.87 11.22
C LYS A 231 9.14 -24.91 12.60
N THR A 232 8.99 -26.12 13.13
CA THR A 232 8.50 -26.40 14.47
C THR A 232 9.29 -27.55 15.09
N LEU A 233 8.96 -27.93 16.32
CA LEU A 233 9.59 -29.04 17.03
C LEU A 233 9.54 -30.33 16.20
N ALA A 234 10.59 -31.15 16.29
CA ALA A 234 10.79 -32.32 15.42
C ALA A 234 9.61 -33.32 15.42
N ASN A 235 8.92 -33.47 16.55
CA ASN A 235 7.76 -34.34 16.68
C ASN A 235 6.50 -33.83 15.95
N TYR A 236 6.42 -32.53 15.65
CA TYR A 236 5.29 -31.91 14.93
C TYR A 236 5.62 -31.53 13.48
N GLN A 237 6.90 -31.49 13.11
CA GLN A 237 7.35 -31.01 11.80
C GLN A 237 6.68 -31.74 10.63
N ASN A 238 6.65 -33.08 10.66
CA ASN A 238 6.02 -33.88 9.61
C ASN A 238 4.51 -33.59 9.47
N GLN A 239 3.82 -33.33 10.59
CA GLN A 239 2.39 -33.02 10.57
C GLN A 239 2.13 -31.63 9.97
N LEU A 240 2.97 -30.64 10.32
CA LEU A 240 2.90 -29.31 9.73
C LEU A 240 3.13 -29.35 8.21
N ASP A 241 4.17 -30.05 7.77
CA ASP A 241 4.51 -30.17 6.35
C ASP A 241 3.37 -30.86 5.58
N GLN A 242 2.74 -31.91 6.15
CA GLN A 242 1.59 -32.57 5.55
C GLN A 242 0.38 -31.64 5.39
N LEU A 243 0.09 -30.79 6.38
CA LEU A 243 -1.01 -29.82 6.30
C LEU A 243 -0.77 -28.74 5.25
N ILE A 244 0.48 -28.28 5.10
CA ILE A 244 0.83 -27.29 4.08
C ILE A 244 0.76 -27.94 2.67
N LEU A 245 1.31 -29.14 2.52
CA LEU A 245 1.29 -29.87 1.25
C LEU A 245 -0.12 -30.27 0.82
N SER A 246 -1.02 -30.59 1.76
CA SER A 246 -2.43 -30.90 1.42
C SER A 246 -3.15 -29.72 0.79
N VAL A 247 -2.80 -28.49 1.20
CA VAL A 247 -3.30 -27.26 0.58
C VAL A 247 -2.69 -27.06 -0.81
N LEU A 248 -1.37 -27.23 -0.96
CA LEU A 248 -0.67 -26.95 -2.20
C LEU A 248 -0.95 -27.96 -3.33
N ASN A 249 -1.20 -29.23 -3.00
CA ASN A 249 -1.37 -30.29 -4.00
C ASN A 249 -2.78 -30.40 -4.60
N GLN A 250 -3.69 -29.45 -4.33
CA GLN A 250 -5.05 -29.48 -4.91
C GLN A 250 -5.01 -29.33 -6.44
N SER A 251 -5.38 -30.37 -7.18
CA SER A 251 -5.61 -30.33 -8.64
C SER A 251 -7.03 -29.88 -8.95
N ALA A 252 -7.22 -29.07 -10.00
CA ALA A 252 -8.51 -28.53 -10.42
C ALA A 252 -9.57 -29.57 -10.82
N GLU A 253 -9.18 -30.83 -11.07
CA GLU A 253 -10.06 -31.91 -11.57
C GLU A 253 -10.72 -32.78 -10.48
N ALA A 254 -10.32 -32.65 -9.20
CA ALA A 254 -10.92 -33.44 -8.12
C ALA A 254 -12.14 -32.70 -7.52
N SER A 255 -13.24 -32.74 -8.26
CA SER A 255 -14.54 -32.23 -7.82
C SER A 255 -15.18 -33.16 -6.77
N MET A 256 -15.73 -32.53 -5.72
CA MET A 256 -16.51 -33.05 -4.58
C MET A 256 -15.72 -33.41 -3.29
N ASN A 257 -15.89 -32.54 -2.29
CA ASN A 257 -15.70 -32.75 -0.83
C ASN A 257 -14.31 -32.64 -0.16
N TYR A 258 -13.52 -31.58 -0.39
CA TYR A 258 -12.29 -31.37 0.42
C TYR A 258 -11.97 -29.91 0.80
N GLU A 259 -12.42 -29.48 1.99
CA GLU A 259 -11.65 -28.53 2.80
C GLU A 259 -10.46 -29.28 3.40
N LYS A 260 -9.20 -29.06 2.96
CA LYS A 260 -8.03 -29.62 3.67
C LYS A 260 -6.84 -28.68 3.74
N GLY A 261 -7.00 -27.67 4.59
CA GLY A 261 -6.00 -27.30 5.58
C GLY A 261 -6.26 -28.07 6.89
N GLY A 262 -5.92 -27.51 8.05
CA GLY A 262 -6.21 -28.18 9.31
C GLY A 262 -5.62 -27.48 10.52
N VAL A 263 -5.89 -28.04 11.69
CA VAL A 263 -5.41 -27.50 12.98
C VAL A 263 -4.30 -28.37 13.52
N LEU A 264 -3.19 -27.76 13.92
CA LEU A 264 -2.07 -28.40 14.60
C LEU A 264 -1.85 -27.71 15.95
N CYS A 265 -1.86 -28.47 17.04
CA CYS A 265 -1.54 -27.95 18.36
C CYS A 265 -0.11 -28.37 18.74
N ILE A 266 0.78 -27.39 18.88
CA ILE A 266 2.17 -27.58 19.29
C ILE A 266 2.26 -27.29 20.78
N LYS A 267 2.83 -28.21 21.56
CA LYS A 267 3.01 -28.04 23.01
C LYS A 267 4.47 -28.29 23.38
N ASN A 268 4.97 -27.56 24.38
CA ASN A 268 6.19 -27.91 25.10
C ASN A 268 5.84 -28.33 26.55
N THR A 269 6.75 -28.98 27.24
CA THR A 269 6.62 -29.40 28.64
C THR A 269 6.43 -28.23 29.63
N ALA A 270 6.69 -26.99 29.21
CA ALA A 270 6.65 -25.77 30.01
C ALA A 270 5.39 -24.91 29.79
N GLU A 271 4.20 -25.51 29.80
CA GLU A 271 2.86 -24.86 29.76
C GLU A 271 2.55 -23.90 28.58
N SER A 272 3.47 -23.74 27.63
CA SER A 272 3.25 -22.97 26.40
C SER A 272 2.74 -23.89 25.29
N SER A 273 1.62 -23.51 24.68
CA SER A 273 1.15 -24.15 23.46
C SER A 273 0.67 -23.15 22.41
N LEU A 274 0.83 -23.54 21.15
CA LEU A 274 0.38 -22.79 20.00
C LEU A 274 -0.63 -23.63 19.23
N MET A 275 -1.70 -23.00 18.79
CA MET A 275 -2.61 -23.56 17.80
C MET A 275 -2.28 -22.93 16.45
N LEU A 276 -1.94 -23.77 15.47
CA LEU A 276 -1.76 -23.40 14.09
C LEU A 276 -3.00 -23.81 13.29
N THR A 277 -3.62 -22.89 12.58
CA THR A 277 -4.69 -23.19 11.63
C THR A 277 -4.16 -22.92 10.23
N VAL A 278 -3.95 -23.98 9.47
CA VAL A 278 -3.50 -23.92 8.07
C VAL A 278 -4.73 -23.87 7.18
N VAL A 279 -4.81 -22.90 6.26
CA VAL A 279 -5.92 -22.75 5.32
C VAL A 279 -5.45 -22.45 3.89
N PRO A 280 -6.18 -22.92 2.87
CA PRO A 280 -5.95 -22.52 1.48
C PRO A 280 -6.33 -21.05 1.26
N LEU A 281 -5.48 -20.30 0.56
CA LEU A 281 -5.83 -19.02 -0.05
C LEU A 281 -5.84 -19.20 -1.56
N ASN A 282 -6.79 -19.99 -2.05
CA ASN A 282 -7.01 -20.18 -3.48
C ASN A 282 -8.14 -19.26 -3.90
N ASN A 283 -7.84 -18.31 -4.78
CA ASN A 283 -8.85 -17.71 -5.65
C ASN A 283 -8.76 -18.48 -6.96
N ILE A 284 -9.85 -19.10 -7.43
CA ILE A 284 -9.89 -19.77 -8.73
C ILE A 284 -10.57 -18.79 -9.68
N PRO A 285 -9.85 -18.01 -10.51
CA PRO A 285 -10.46 -17.41 -11.67
C PRO A 285 -10.75 -18.51 -12.68
N HIS A 286 -11.90 -18.43 -13.33
CA HIS A 286 -12.27 -19.27 -14.47
C HIS A 286 -11.47 -18.96 -15.76
N ASP A 287 -10.42 -18.13 -15.69
CA ASP A 287 -9.69 -17.63 -16.85
C ASP A 287 -8.38 -18.41 -17.06
N GLU A 288 -8.31 -19.21 -18.13
CA GLU A 288 -7.20 -20.11 -18.45
C GLU A 288 -5.86 -19.37 -18.68
N LEU A 289 -5.91 -18.07 -18.98
CA LEU A 289 -4.72 -17.25 -19.22
C LEU A 289 -4.03 -16.78 -17.93
N ILE A 290 -4.70 -16.82 -16.77
CA ILE A 290 -4.18 -16.33 -15.50
C ILE A 290 -3.90 -17.51 -14.56
N LYS A 291 -2.64 -17.97 -14.53
CA LYS A 291 -2.17 -18.88 -13.48
C LYS A 291 -1.90 -18.08 -12.20
N ILE A 292 -2.79 -18.18 -11.21
CA ILE A 292 -2.50 -17.67 -9.87
C ILE A 292 -1.64 -18.70 -9.12
N ASN A 293 -0.53 -18.24 -8.55
CA ASN A 293 0.32 -19.06 -7.69
C ASN A 293 -0.45 -19.43 -6.41
N LYS A 294 -0.44 -20.71 -6.04
CA LYS A 294 -1.08 -21.18 -4.82
C LYS A 294 -0.44 -20.55 -3.59
N ALA A 295 -1.26 -20.24 -2.58
CA ALA A 295 -0.79 -19.69 -1.33
C ALA A 295 -1.46 -20.38 -0.14
N VAL A 296 -0.71 -20.46 0.96
CA VAL A 296 -1.17 -21.06 2.23
C VAL A 296 -1.14 -19.99 3.31
N ALA A 297 -2.26 -19.78 4.00
CA ALA A 297 -2.26 -19.00 5.23
C ALA A 297 -2.13 -19.91 6.45
N ILE A 298 -1.33 -19.48 7.41
CA ILE A 298 -1.21 -20.10 8.74
C ILE A 298 -1.59 -19.05 9.77
N PHE A 299 -2.66 -19.31 10.52
CA PHE A 299 -3.03 -18.53 11.68
C PHE A 299 -2.39 -19.11 12.94
N ILE A 300 -1.78 -18.27 13.76
CA ILE A 300 -1.10 -18.67 15.01
C ILE A 300 -1.82 -18.04 16.19
N THR A 301 -2.35 -18.89 17.06
CA THR A 301 -3.01 -18.47 18.30
C THR A 301 -2.31 -19.11 19.50
N PRO A 302 -1.70 -18.33 20.40
CA PRO A 302 -1.19 -18.86 21.67
C PRO A 302 -2.34 -19.36 22.54
N SER A 303 -2.19 -20.52 23.16
CA SER A 303 -3.22 -21.10 24.04
C SER A 303 -3.49 -20.27 25.30
N ASN A 304 -2.49 -19.51 25.74
CA ASN A 304 -2.53 -18.72 26.98
C ASN A 304 -2.62 -17.22 26.65
N ALA A 305 -3.14 -16.87 25.47
CA ALA A 305 -3.36 -15.48 25.10
C ALA A 305 -4.33 -14.83 26.10
N LYS A 306 -3.89 -13.74 26.73
CA LYS A 306 -4.72 -13.01 27.70
C LYS A 306 -5.86 -12.31 26.96
N TYR A 307 -7.07 -12.46 27.49
CA TYR A 307 -8.22 -11.67 27.05
C TYR A 307 -8.10 -10.24 27.61
N SER A 308 -8.44 -9.26 26.77
CA SER A 308 -8.52 -7.85 27.17
C SER A 308 -9.93 -7.34 26.90
N LEU A 309 -10.47 -6.56 27.84
CA LEU A 309 -11.84 -6.05 27.76
C LEU A 309 -11.84 -4.65 27.16
N SER A 310 -12.87 -4.31 26.38
CA SER A 310 -13.05 -2.94 25.90
C SER A 310 -13.37 -2.00 27.07
N LYS A 311 -12.35 -1.32 27.59
CA LYS A 311 -12.47 -0.39 28.73
C LYS A 311 -13.52 0.69 28.45
N LYS A 312 -13.62 1.16 27.20
CA LYS A 312 -14.61 2.15 26.76
C LYS A 312 -16.05 1.63 26.90
N VAL A 313 -16.34 0.45 26.35
CA VAL A 313 -17.68 -0.15 26.46
C VAL A 313 -18.02 -0.46 27.92
N MET A 314 -17.08 -1.00 28.67
CA MET A 314 -17.26 -1.31 30.09
C MET A 314 -17.60 -0.05 30.92
N LYS A 315 -16.98 1.08 30.60
CA LYS A 315 -17.23 2.36 31.27
C LYS A 315 -18.53 3.02 30.80
N GLU A 316 -18.78 3.11 29.50
CA GLU A 316 -19.90 3.88 28.94
C GLU A 316 -21.24 3.13 28.99
N VAL A 317 -21.24 1.82 28.78
CA VAL A 317 -22.48 1.01 28.74
C VAL A 317 -22.83 0.47 30.11
N TYR A 318 -21.83 0.00 30.87
CA TYR A 318 -22.04 -0.67 32.15
C TYR A 318 -21.66 0.20 33.36
N ASN A 319 -21.18 1.43 33.16
CA ASN A 319 -20.77 2.34 34.23
C ASN A 319 -19.79 1.72 35.24
N LEU A 320 -18.89 0.86 34.75
CA LEU A 320 -17.86 0.25 35.57
C LEU A 320 -16.70 1.22 35.76
N SER A 321 -16.24 1.30 37.01
CA SER A 321 -15.05 2.04 37.40
C SER A 321 -13.78 1.33 36.91
N PRO A 322 -12.64 2.04 36.77
CA PRO A 322 -11.38 1.43 36.36
C PRO A 322 -11.00 0.20 37.20
N ARG A 323 -11.30 0.24 38.50
CA ARG A 323 -11.01 -0.85 39.42
C ARG A 323 -11.92 -2.08 39.22
N GLU A 324 -13.20 -1.85 38.93
CA GLU A 324 -14.14 -2.92 38.60
C GLU A 324 -13.76 -3.58 37.26
N ILE A 325 -13.29 -2.79 36.28
CA ILE A 325 -12.80 -3.31 35.00
C ILE A 325 -11.57 -4.19 35.20
N GLU A 326 -10.59 -3.76 36.00
CA GLU A 326 -9.39 -4.55 36.34
C GLU A 326 -9.76 -5.89 36.98
N ILE A 327 -10.71 -5.90 37.92
CA ILE A 327 -11.21 -7.14 38.54
C ILE A 327 -11.87 -8.05 37.50
N CYS A 328 -12.69 -7.50 36.59
CA CYS A 328 -13.30 -8.26 35.49
C CYS A 328 -12.25 -8.86 34.53
N GLU A 329 -11.17 -8.13 34.23
CA GLU A 329 -10.08 -8.62 33.38
C GLU A 329 -9.33 -9.78 34.05
N LEU A 330 -9.00 -9.67 35.34
CA LEU A 330 -8.35 -10.76 36.09
C LEU A 330 -9.26 -11.99 36.16
N PHE A 331 -10.54 -11.78 36.43
CA PHE A 331 -11.53 -12.84 36.49
C PHE A 331 -11.71 -13.56 35.13
N LEU A 332 -11.76 -12.79 34.03
CA LEU A 332 -11.83 -13.34 32.67
C LEU A 332 -10.58 -14.15 32.28
N ASN A 333 -9.42 -13.76 32.78
CA ASN A 333 -8.15 -14.45 32.57
C ASN A 333 -7.90 -15.61 33.55
N GLY A 334 -8.94 -16.07 34.26
CA GLY A 334 -8.89 -17.29 35.06
C GLY A 334 -8.26 -17.15 36.44
N TYR A 335 -8.07 -15.94 36.96
CA TYR A 335 -7.67 -15.75 38.36
C TYR A 335 -8.81 -16.17 39.28
N ASP A 336 -8.49 -16.96 40.30
CA ASP A 336 -9.42 -17.24 41.39
C ASP A 336 -9.57 -16.02 42.31
N LEU A 337 -10.53 -16.09 43.25
CA LEU A 337 -10.84 -14.96 44.12
C LEU A 337 -9.65 -14.55 44.99
N GLU A 338 -8.87 -15.52 45.47
CA GLU A 338 -7.68 -15.27 46.29
C GLU A 338 -6.58 -14.58 45.47
N GLY A 339 -6.32 -15.07 44.25
CA GLY A 339 -5.39 -14.46 43.31
C GLY A 339 -5.77 -13.02 42.96
N ILE A 340 -7.07 -12.74 42.76
CA ILE A 340 -7.56 -11.36 42.56
C ILE A 340 -7.28 -10.50 43.79
N THR A 341 -7.55 -11.00 45.01
CA THR A 341 -7.28 -10.21 46.23
C THR A 341 -5.80 -9.89 46.40
N GLN A 342 -4.91 -10.83 46.09
CA GLN A 342 -3.47 -10.64 46.16
C GLN A 342 -2.99 -9.65 45.09
N HIS A 343 -3.41 -9.86 43.83
CA HIS A 343 -3.01 -9.00 42.71
C HIS A 343 -3.48 -7.55 42.92
N CYS A 344 -4.74 -7.38 43.32
CA CYS A 344 -5.30 -6.07 43.59
C CYS A 344 -4.88 -5.51 44.97
N LYS A 345 -4.30 -6.29 45.88
CA LYS A 345 -4.01 -5.87 47.27
C LYS A 345 -5.27 -5.38 48.01
N ILE A 346 -6.36 -6.15 47.92
CA ILE A 346 -7.63 -5.86 48.60
C ILE A 346 -8.03 -7.02 49.50
N THR A 347 -8.93 -6.79 50.46
CA THR A 347 -9.44 -7.89 51.31
C THR A 347 -10.51 -8.69 50.58
N MET A 348 -10.73 -9.94 51.01
CA MET A 348 -11.85 -10.75 50.49
C MET A 348 -13.22 -10.08 50.70
N SER A 349 -13.39 -9.33 51.80
CA SER A 349 -14.63 -8.58 52.04
C SER A 349 -14.82 -7.48 50.98
N SER A 350 -13.74 -6.74 50.67
CA SER A 350 -13.75 -5.72 49.62
C SER A 350 -14.04 -6.32 48.24
N LEU A 351 -13.43 -7.47 47.89
CA LEU A 351 -13.69 -8.14 46.61
C LEU A 351 -15.15 -8.59 46.49
N ARG A 352 -15.76 -9.13 47.55
CA ARG A 352 -17.19 -9.47 47.55
C ARG A 352 -18.08 -8.26 47.31
N THR A 353 -17.74 -7.11 47.88
CA THR A 353 -18.45 -5.85 47.63
C THR A 353 -18.30 -5.41 46.17
N TYR A 354 -17.09 -5.44 45.61
CA TYR A 354 -16.88 -5.13 44.19
C TYR A 354 -17.68 -6.05 43.28
N LEU A 355 -17.64 -7.37 43.51
CA LEU A 355 -18.40 -8.33 42.70
C LEU A 355 -19.91 -8.08 42.78
N LYS A 356 -20.45 -7.79 43.96
CA LYS A 356 -21.87 -7.43 44.12
C LYS A 356 -22.25 -6.20 43.28
N THR A 357 -21.40 -5.17 43.30
CA THR A 357 -21.60 -3.97 42.49
C THR A 357 -21.49 -4.27 40.99
N ILE A 358 -20.51 -5.07 40.58
CA ILE A 358 -20.33 -5.50 39.18
C ILE A 358 -21.58 -6.25 38.71
N PHE A 359 -22.04 -7.27 39.44
CA PHE A 359 -23.25 -8.03 39.10
C PHE A 359 -24.49 -7.13 38.97
N SER A 360 -24.65 -6.17 39.89
CA SER A 360 -25.75 -5.21 39.82
C SER A 360 -25.68 -4.31 38.59
N LYS A 361 -24.48 -3.84 38.23
CA LYS A 361 -24.26 -2.95 37.08
C LYS A 361 -24.38 -3.68 35.73
N THR A 362 -23.92 -4.93 35.66
CA THR A 362 -23.98 -5.76 34.46
C THR A 362 -25.29 -6.52 34.32
N LYS A 363 -26.15 -6.51 35.35
CA LYS A 363 -27.39 -7.29 35.45
C LYS A 363 -27.17 -8.80 35.29
N CYS A 364 -26.03 -9.29 35.75
CA CYS A 364 -25.71 -10.72 35.76
C CYS A 364 -26.06 -11.32 37.13
N ASN A 365 -26.63 -12.52 37.13
CA ASN A 365 -27.04 -13.24 38.35
C ASN A 365 -26.07 -14.34 38.75
N SER A 366 -25.10 -14.67 37.90
CA SER A 366 -24.09 -15.69 38.18
C SER A 366 -22.73 -15.34 37.58
N GLN A 367 -21.68 -15.96 38.11
CA GLN A 367 -20.32 -15.85 37.56
C GLN A 367 -20.27 -16.32 36.09
N VAL A 368 -21.02 -17.36 35.74
CA VAL A 368 -21.10 -17.88 34.36
C VAL A 368 -21.73 -16.85 33.42
N GLU A 369 -22.82 -16.19 33.84
CA GLU A 369 -23.44 -15.11 33.06
C GLU A 369 -22.49 -13.93 32.86
N LEU A 370 -21.74 -13.57 33.91
CA LEU A 370 -20.75 -12.50 33.83
C LEU A 370 -19.60 -12.89 32.87
N ILE A 371 -19.04 -14.10 32.96
CA ILE A 371 -17.99 -14.55 32.04
C ILE A 371 -18.49 -14.52 30.59
N ARG A 372 -19.71 -15.03 30.33
CA ARG A 372 -20.29 -14.99 28.98
C ARG A 372 -20.43 -13.57 28.44
N LEU A 373 -20.88 -12.64 29.30
CA LEU A 373 -20.95 -11.22 28.95
C LEU A 373 -19.56 -10.67 28.62
N LEU A 374 -18.59 -10.88 29.52
CA LEU A 374 -17.23 -10.39 29.38
C LEU A 374 -16.53 -10.93 28.13
N MET A 375 -16.72 -12.21 27.80
CA MET A 375 -16.21 -12.81 26.56
C MET A 375 -16.74 -12.08 25.31
N GLY A 376 -18.02 -11.68 25.30
CA GLY A 376 -18.61 -10.87 24.23
C GLY A 376 -18.08 -9.44 24.16
N LEU A 377 -17.38 -8.96 25.19
CA LEU A 377 -16.78 -7.63 25.27
C LEU A 377 -15.25 -7.65 25.05
N THR A 378 -14.71 -8.83 24.70
CA THR A 378 -13.31 -8.96 24.26
C THR A 378 -13.15 -8.50 22.81
N PHE A 379 -11.95 -8.05 22.45
CA PHE A 379 -11.65 -7.62 21.09
C PHE A 379 -10.40 -8.34 20.57
N ASN A 380 -10.46 -8.72 19.29
CA ASN A 380 -9.40 -9.44 18.57
C ASN A 380 -8.50 -8.52 17.72
N PHE A 381 -8.66 -7.20 17.85
CA PHE A 381 -7.85 -6.20 17.15
C PHE A 381 -6.88 -5.50 18.10
N GLU A 382 -5.73 -5.04 17.63
CA GLU A 382 -4.91 -4.10 18.39
C GLU A 382 -5.72 -2.82 18.63
N HIS A 383 -6.00 -2.51 19.90
CA HIS A 383 -6.79 -1.34 20.25
C HIS A 383 -5.97 -0.09 19.95
N ILE A 384 -6.55 0.83 19.18
CA ILE A 384 -6.13 2.23 19.20
C ILE A 384 -6.82 2.79 20.45
N GLU A 385 -6.05 3.14 21.49
CA GLU A 385 -6.59 3.70 22.74
C GLU A 385 -7.37 5.00 22.53
#